data_AF-A0A914TQG8-F1
#
_entry.id   AF-A0A914TQG8-F1
#
_cell.length_a   1.000
_cell.length_b   1.000
_cell.length_c   1.000
_cell.angle_alpha   90.00
_cell.angle_beta   90.00
_cell.angle_gamma   90.00
#
_symmetry.space_group_name_H-M   'P 1'
#
loop_
_entity.id
_entity.type
_entity.pdbx_description
1 polymer ?
#
loop_
_entity_poly.entity_id
_entity_poly.type
_entity_poly.pdbx_seq_one_letter_code
_entity_poly.pdbx_strand_id
1 'polypeptide(L)'
;MLGTSLPEIAWHKAGIMKRDSICIGVEQPSEAMKVIEQRAKDRECQFYTTPGINEYEFPSNHLDSILPGHHQMTNLSLALQLVRIWLERTGNNESLPSLKLSLPSPTKTLPGFSVPQKFLDGLKKCSWKGRGQILKKDNTTFFLDGAHTPKSLQFCNEWYSENHPTPTSDVFQVLLFTCTSDRSPSTLLPMLKDTGFDIALFSTTRLKPAIDKHLDSTNLNASEIEQQEKCVANQKCWKDLTGQDKTETFDCISDALDRIRELSKNNKEIHVLVTGSLHLVGGVLSFVDPSA
;
A
#
# COMPACT_ATOMS: atom_id res chain seq x y z
N MET A 1 10.89 -14.60 8.48
CA MET A 1 9.48 -14.86 8.07
C MET A 1 8.66 -15.19 9.30
N LEU A 2 7.33 -14.95 9.28
CA LEU A 2 6.39 -15.16 10.41
C LEU A 2 5.67 -16.53 10.36
N GLY A 3 6.17 -17.49 9.58
CA GLY A 3 5.50 -18.75 9.28
C GLY A 3 5.15 -18.91 7.80
N THR A 4 4.77 -20.11 7.38
CA THR A 4 4.38 -20.45 6.00
C THR A 4 2.88 -20.68 5.84
N SER A 5 2.13 -20.75 6.96
CA SER A 5 0.67 -20.91 6.97
C SER A 5 -0.04 -19.69 7.57
N LEU A 6 -1.30 -19.46 7.17
CA LEU A 6 -2.12 -18.38 7.73
C LEU A 6 -2.29 -18.49 9.26
N PRO A 7 -2.51 -19.69 9.86
CA PRO A 7 -2.54 -19.86 11.30
C PRO A 7 -1.25 -19.44 12.02
N GLU A 8 -0.07 -19.82 11.52
CA GLU A 8 1.22 -19.43 12.12
C GLU A 8 1.42 -17.92 12.09
N ILE A 9 1.16 -17.31 10.93
CA ILE A 9 1.26 -15.87 10.74
C ILE A 9 0.29 -15.14 11.69
N ALA A 10 -0.95 -15.62 11.80
CA ALA A 10 -1.94 -15.08 12.71
C ALA A 10 -1.50 -15.17 14.17
N TRP A 11 -0.90 -16.31 14.58
CA TRP A 11 -0.39 -16.51 15.93
C TRP A 11 0.70 -15.50 16.30
N HIS A 12 1.66 -15.28 15.40
CA HIS A 12 2.72 -14.30 15.61
C HIS A 12 2.17 -12.87 15.68
N LYS A 13 1.23 -12.50 14.78
CA LYS A 13 0.60 -11.18 14.77
C LYS A 13 -0.23 -10.92 16.02
N ALA A 14 -1.00 -11.92 16.48
CA ALA A 14 -1.78 -11.84 17.71
C ALA A 14 -0.90 -11.80 18.98
N GLY A 15 0.43 -11.97 18.85
CA GLY A 15 1.39 -11.78 19.94
C GLY A 15 1.42 -10.36 20.53
N ILE A 16 0.89 -9.35 19.82
CA ILE A 16 0.78 -7.99 20.34
C ILE A 16 -0.32 -7.84 21.40
N MET A 17 -1.28 -8.77 21.47
CA MET A 17 -2.38 -8.73 22.43
C MET A 17 -1.87 -8.79 23.87
N LYS A 18 -2.44 -7.93 24.74
CA LYS A 18 -2.05 -7.81 26.15
C LYS A 18 -3.24 -8.13 27.05
N ARG A 19 -2.94 -8.64 28.26
CA ARG A 19 -3.93 -8.82 29.32
C ARG A 19 -4.65 -7.51 29.61
N ASP A 20 -5.96 -7.58 29.83
CA ASP A 20 -6.86 -6.45 30.13
C ASP A 20 -6.93 -5.36 29.04
N SER A 21 -6.43 -5.67 27.84
CA SER A 21 -6.54 -4.81 26.67
C SER A 21 -7.78 -5.14 25.83
N ILE A 22 -8.18 -4.18 25.00
CA ILE A 22 -9.18 -4.40 23.95
C ILE A 22 -8.41 -4.40 22.63
N CYS A 23 -8.50 -5.52 21.93
CA CYS A 23 -7.97 -5.68 20.59
C CYS A 23 -9.11 -5.55 19.57
N ILE A 24 -8.91 -4.70 18.58
CA ILE A 24 -9.82 -4.55 17.45
C ILE A 24 -9.12 -5.10 16.22
N GLY A 25 -9.79 -5.98 15.49
CA GLY A 25 -9.35 -6.50 14.20
C GLY A 25 -10.42 -6.35 13.14
N VAL A 26 -10.09 -6.80 11.93
CA VAL A 26 -11.03 -6.92 10.82
C VAL A 26 -11.19 -8.40 10.49
N GLU A 27 -12.29 -8.79 9.86
CA GLU A 27 -12.56 -10.19 9.52
C GLU A 27 -11.41 -10.79 8.70
N GLN A 28 -11.02 -12.03 9.03
CA GLN A 28 -9.95 -12.78 8.37
C GLN A 28 -10.49 -14.13 7.90
N PRO A 29 -9.75 -14.87 7.06
CA PRO A 29 -10.05 -16.28 6.80
C PRO A 29 -10.25 -17.06 8.11
N SER A 30 -11.19 -18.01 8.08
CA SER A 30 -11.71 -18.69 9.26
C SER A 30 -10.61 -19.33 10.13
N GLU A 31 -9.58 -19.87 9.51
CA GLU A 31 -8.44 -20.51 10.14
C GLU A 31 -7.54 -19.51 10.88
N ALA A 32 -7.39 -18.28 10.36
CA ALA A 32 -6.69 -17.21 11.03
C ALA A 32 -7.54 -16.63 12.19
N MET A 33 -8.85 -16.46 11.97
CA MET A 33 -9.77 -15.94 13.00
C MET A 33 -9.79 -16.84 14.25
N LYS A 34 -9.84 -18.16 14.07
CA LYS A 34 -9.78 -19.13 15.19
C LYS A 34 -8.53 -18.93 16.05
N VAL A 35 -7.37 -18.72 15.42
CA VAL A 35 -6.11 -18.49 16.13
C VAL A 35 -6.12 -17.16 16.88
N ILE A 36 -6.61 -16.09 16.24
CA ILE A 36 -6.69 -14.75 16.84
C ILE A 36 -7.61 -14.76 18.07
N GLU A 37 -8.78 -15.40 17.96
CA GLU A 37 -9.73 -15.55 19.07
C GLU A 37 -9.18 -16.40 20.20
N GLN A 38 -8.54 -17.53 19.88
CA GLN A 38 -7.92 -18.36 20.90
C GLN A 38 -6.81 -17.59 21.62
N ARG A 39 -6.00 -16.82 20.87
CA ARG A 39 -4.94 -16.00 21.45
C ARG A 39 -5.48 -14.90 22.34
N ALA A 40 -6.59 -14.28 21.96
CA ALA A 40 -7.27 -13.29 22.80
C ALA A 40 -7.72 -13.91 24.13
N LYS A 41 -8.32 -15.11 24.09
CA LYS A 41 -8.70 -15.87 25.31
C LYS A 41 -7.49 -16.20 26.19
N ASP A 42 -6.44 -16.78 25.60
CA ASP A 42 -5.22 -17.16 26.32
C ASP A 42 -4.51 -15.96 26.96
N ARG A 43 -4.69 -14.77 26.37
CA ARG A 43 -4.10 -13.52 26.83
C ARG A 43 -5.03 -12.71 27.73
N GLU A 44 -6.23 -13.20 28.05
CA GLU A 44 -7.24 -12.46 28.82
C GLU A 44 -7.48 -11.06 28.22
N CYS A 45 -7.60 -11.04 26.89
CA CYS A 45 -7.77 -9.85 26.05
C CYS A 45 -9.17 -9.88 25.44
N GLN A 46 -9.88 -8.75 25.45
CA GLN A 46 -11.13 -8.63 24.73
C GLN A 46 -10.83 -8.46 23.25
N PHE A 47 -11.49 -9.22 22.37
CA PHE A 47 -11.29 -9.11 20.93
C PHE A 47 -12.61 -8.84 20.22
N TYR A 48 -12.62 -7.80 19.40
CA TYR A 48 -13.75 -7.41 18.58
C TYR A 48 -13.36 -7.20 17.12
N THR A 49 -14.33 -7.39 16.23
CA THR A 49 -14.21 -7.07 14.80
C THR A 49 -14.87 -5.74 14.47
N THR A 50 -14.39 -5.08 13.43
CA THR A 50 -14.99 -3.84 12.91
C THR A 50 -16.25 -4.14 12.08
N PRO A 51 -17.25 -3.25 12.10
CA PRO A 51 -18.41 -3.34 11.20
C PRO A 51 -18.04 -2.96 9.76
N GLY A 52 -18.99 -3.17 8.84
CA GLY A 52 -18.89 -2.65 7.49
C GLY A 52 -18.90 -1.12 7.47
N ILE A 53 -18.26 -0.51 6.47
CA ILE A 53 -18.19 0.97 6.37
C ILE A 53 -19.58 1.62 6.17
N ASN A 54 -20.54 0.86 5.66
CA ASN A 54 -21.93 1.25 5.47
C ASN A 54 -22.74 1.32 6.77
N GLU A 55 -22.21 0.83 7.89
CA GLU A 55 -22.85 0.94 9.21
C GLU A 55 -22.55 2.27 9.92
N TYR A 56 -21.70 3.12 9.33
CA TYR A 56 -21.36 4.43 9.86
C TYR A 56 -22.18 5.52 9.17
N GLU A 57 -22.61 6.50 9.96
CA GLU A 57 -23.27 7.70 9.44
C GLU A 57 -22.25 8.82 9.36
N PHE A 58 -21.85 9.19 8.15
CA PHE A 58 -20.91 10.28 7.92
C PHE A 58 -21.66 11.59 7.67
N PRO A 59 -21.14 12.74 8.18
CA PRO A 59 -21.77 14.03 7.95
C PRO A 59 -21.62 14.55 6.50
N SER A 60 -20.83 13.87 5.65
CA SER A 60 -20.69 14.19 4.23
C SER A 60 -20.45 12.92 3.40
N ASN A 61 -20.93 12.92 2.14
CA ASN A 61 -20.81 11.78 1.23
C ASN A 61 -19.45 11.67 0.51
N HIS A 62 -18.48 12.56 0.78
CA HIS A 62 -17.23 12.66 0.01
C HIS A 62 -16.04 11.87 0.59
N LEU A 63 -16.27 10.67 1.10
CA LEU A 63 -15.22 9.83 1.68
C LEU A 63 -14.13 9.43 0.67
N ASP A 64 -14.53 9.23 -0.58
CA ASP A 64 -13.64 8.78 -1.66
C ASP A 64 -12.49 9.77 -1.92
N SER A 65 -12.69 11.05 -1.61
CA SER A 65 -11.65 12.08 -1.73
C SER A 65 -10.57 12.00 -0.64
N ILE A 66 -10.83 11.28 0.44
CA ILE A 66 -9.98 11.26 1.64
C ILE A 66 -9.11 9.98 1.68
N LEU A 67 -9.63 8.85 1.22
CA LEU A 67 -8.93 7.57 1.20
C LEU A 67 -9.23 6.81 -0.10
N PRO A 68 -8.40 6.97 -1.15
CA PRO A 68 -8.64 6.34 -2.44
C PRO A 68 -8.45 4.80 -2.37
N GLY A 69 -9.36 4.07 -3.01
CA GLY A 69 -9.34 2.60 -3.13
C GLY A 69 -10.24 1.87 -2.13
N HIS A 70 -11.04 0.92 -2.63
CA HIS A 70 -12.04 0.19 -1.84
C HIS A 70 -11.48 -0.50 -0.59
N HIS A 71 -10.24 -1.00 -0.67
CA HIS A 71 -9.55 -1.65 0.45
C HIS A 71 -9.29 -0.73 1.64
N GLN A 72 -9.22 0.59 1.43
CA GLN A 72 -9.05 1.56 2.51
C GLN A 72 -10.29 1.71 3.39
N MET A 73 -11.46 1.26 2.92
CA MET A 73 -12.69 1.30 3.73
C MET A 73 -12.60 0.42 4.96
N THR A 74 -11.94 -0.74 4.84
CA THR A 74 -11.66 -1.64 5.96
C THR A 74 -10.67 -0.99 6.95
N ASN A 75 -9.63 -0.32 6.44
CA ASN A 75 -8.67 0.41 7.27
C ASN A 75 -9.33 1.59 7.99
N LEU A 76 -10.24 2.29 7.30
CA LEU A 76 -11.02 3.39 7.86
C LEU A 76 -11.93 2.90 8.99
N SER A 77 -12.70 1.83 8.78
CA SER A 77 -13.54 1.23 9.82
C SER A 77 -12.70 0.86 11.06
N LEU A 78 -11.53 0.25 10.86
CA LEU A 78 -10.59 -0.06 11.94
C LEU A 78 -10.10 1.20 12.67
N ALA A 79 -9.67 2.22 11.94
CA ALA A 79 -9.22 3.49 12.53
C ALA A 79 -10.34 4.16 13.35
N LEU A 80 -11.55 4.23 12.81
CA LEU A 80 -12.72 4.83 13.47
C LEU A 80 -13.02 4.13 14.80
N GLN A 81 -13.04 2.79 14.83
CA GLN A 81 -13.28 2.04 16.06
C GLN A 81 -12.12 2.15 17.06
N LEU A 82 -10.86 2.14 16.59
CA LEU A 82 -9.71 2.34 17.45
C LEU A 82 -9.76 3.70 18.16
N VAL A 83 -10.07 4.77 17.43
CA VAL A 83 -10.21 6.12 18.01
C VAL A 83 -11.40 6.18 18.97
N ARG A 84 -12.55 5.59 18.60
CA ARG A 84 -13.72 5.51 19.49
C ARG A 84 -13.38 4.87 20.84
N ILE A 85 -12.80 3.67 20.81
CA ILE A 85 -12.42 2.94 22.04
C ILE A 85 -11.36 3.70 22.82
N TRP A 86 -10.37 4.29 22.15
CA TRP A 86 -9.34 5.06 22.83
C TRP A 86 -9.92 6.29 23.56
N LEU A 87 -10.80 7.05 22.91
CA LEU A 87 -11.46 8.21 23.54
C LEU A 87 -12.31 7.80 24.74
N GLU A 88 -13.01 6.67 24.64
CA GLU A 88 -13.79 6.14 25.75
C GLU A 88 -12.92 5.71 26.93
N ARG A 89 -11.87 4.91 26.69
CA ARG A 89 -10.97 4.45 27.76
C ARG A 89 -10.21 5.58 28.44
N THR A 90 -10.02 6.69 27.75
CA THR A 90 -9.28 7.85 28.28
C THR A 90 -10.19 8.94 28.85
N GLY A 91 -11.51 8.77 28.80
CA GLY A 91 -12.48 9.78 29.26
C GLY A 91 -12.56 11.02 28.37
N ASN A 92 -11.98 10.98 27.17
CA ASN A 92 -11.95 12.12 26.23
C ASN A 92 -13.18 12.18 25.30
N ASN A 93 -14.23 11.39 25.59
CA ASN A 93 -15.45 11.31 24.80
C ASN A 93 -16.62 12.12 25.38
N GLU A 94 -16.43 12.89 26.46
CA GLU A 94 -17.51 13.65 27.12
C GLU A 94 -18.28 14.57 26.17
N SER A 95 -17.57 15.20 25.22
CA SER A 95 -18.17 16.07 24.19
C SER A 95 -18.75 15.31 22.99
N LEU A 96 -18.68 13.97 22.98
CA LEU A 96 -19.03 13.10 21.85
C LEU A 96 -19.93 11.94 22.31
N PRO A 97 -21.17 12.21 22.75
CA PRO A 97 -22.07 11.19 23.30
C PRO A 97 -22.41 10.08 22.30
N SER A 98 -22.36 10.35 20.98
CA SER A 98 -22.55 9.35 19.92
C SER A 98 -21.48 8.25 19.90
N LEU A 99 -20.33 8.49 20.55
CA LEU A 99 -19.23 7.54 20.61
C LEU A 99 -19.31 6.59 21.80
N LYS A 100 -20.21 6.83 22.77
CA LYS A 100 -20.36 5.94 23.94
C LYS A 100 -20.59 4.51 23.46
N LEU A 101 -19.79 3.60 23.97
CA LEU A 101 -19.90 2.17 23.78
C LEU A 101 -20.11 1.55 25.17
N SER A 102 -21.04 0.60 25.26
CA SER A 102 -21.17 -0.21 26.47
C SER A 102 -20.32 -1.45 26.26
N LEU A 103 -19.13 -1.47 26.85
CA LEU A 103 -18.28 -2.66 26.89
C LEU A 103 -18.47 -3.43 28.21
N PRO A 104 -18.51 -4.78 28.16
CA PRO A 104 -18.35 -5.63 26.98
C PRO A 104 -19.57 -5.62 26.04
N SER A 105 -19.33 -5.58 24.73
CA SER A 105 -20.39 -5.66 23.71
C SER A 105 -21.01 -7.07 23.66
N PRO A 106 -22.34 -7.20 23.49
CA PRO A 106 -22.99 -8.51 23.34
C PRO A 106 -22.65 -9.19 22.00
N THR A 107 -22.21 -8.42 21.01
CA THR A 107 -21.79 -8.90 19.69
C THR A 107 -20.27 -8.84 19.55
N LYS A 108 -19.71 -9.79 18.79
CA LYS A 108 -18.29 -9.81 18.44
C LYS A 108 -17.90 -8.68 17.51
N THR A 109 -18.79 -8.30 16.59
CA THR A 109 -18.62 -7.12 15.73
C THR A 109 -19.14 -5.90 16.47
N LEU A 110 -18.34 -4.84 16.55
CA LEU A 110 -18.75 -3.56 17.13
C LEU A 110 -19.73 -2.86 16.21
N PRO A 111 -20.72 -2.13 16.74
CA PRO A 111 -21.63 -1.36 15.91
C PRO A 111 -20.94 -0.14 15.30
N GLY A 112 -21.39 0.26 14.12
CA GLY A 112 -21.09 1.57 13.57
C GLY A 112 -21.64 2.71 14.45
N PHE A 113 -21.34 3.94 14.08
CA PHE A 113 -21.77 5.13 14.84
C PHE A 113 -21.85 6.35 13.93
N SER A 114 -22.50 7.40 14.43
CA SER A 114 -22.51 8.71 13.79
C SER A 114 -21.16 9.40 13.96
N VAL A 115 -20.42 9.49 12.84
CA VAL A 115 -19.02 9.90 12.81
C VAL A 115 -18.92 11.41 13.06
N PRO A 116 -18.25 11.86 14.14
CA PRO A 116 -18.14 13.29 14.41
C PRO A 116 -17.33 14.02 13.34
N GLN A 117 -17.67 15.28 13.05
CA GLN A 117 -16.93 16.11 12.09
C GLN A 117 -15.42 16.17 12.40
N LYS A 118 -15.04 16.19 13.69
CA LYS A 118 -13.64 16.16 14.12
C LYS A 118 -12.86 14.95 13.60
N PHE A 119 -13.51 13.80 13.44
CA PHE A 119 -12.86 12.60 12.89
C PHE A 119 -12.60 12.80 11.40
N LEU A 120 -13.55 13.35 10.65
CA LEU A 120 -13.34 13.71 9.25
C LEU A 120 -12.23 14.76 9.08
N ASP A 121 -12.18 15.76 9.95
CA ASP A 121 -11.13 16.78 9.91
C ASP A 121 -9.74 16.18 10.17
N GLY A 122 -9.65 15.18 11.04
CA GLY A 122 -8.44 14.38 11.26
C GLY A 122 -8.06 13.55 10.03
N LEU A 123 -9.03 12.87 9.42
CA LEU A 123 -8.80 12.07 8.21
C LEU A 123 -8.34 12.95 7.04
N LYS A 124 -8.92 14.13 6.84
CA LYS A 124 -8.50 15.10 5.81
C LYS A 124 -7.07 15.62 6.00
N LYS A 125 -6.55 15.59 7.22
CA LYS A 125 -5.16 15.95 7.54
C LYS A 125 -4.20 14.78 7.41
N CYS A 126 -4.71 13.56 7.26
CA CYS A 126 -3.88 12.37 7.08
C CYS A 126 -3.22 12.44 5.70
N SER A 127 -1.89 12.39 5.66
CA SER A 127 -1.14 12.21 4.43
C SER A 127 -0.38 10.89 4.52
N TRP A 128 -0.69 9.97 3.60
CA TRP A 128 -0.02 8.68 3.55
C TRP A 128 0.75 8.56 2.24
N LYS A 129 1.98 9.08 2.26
CA LYS A 129 2.85 9.10 1.07
C LYS A 129 3.09 7.69 0.55
N GLY A 130 2.93 7.51 -0.76
CA GLY A 130 3.10 6.22 -1.45
C GLY A 130 1.99 5.19 -1.20
N ARG A 131 0.77 5.64 -0.85
CA ARG A 131 -0.44 4.80 -0.74
C ARG A 131 -1.56 5.42 -1.56
N GLY A 132 -1.83 4.86 -2.74
CA GLY A 132 -2.81 5.43 -3.67
C GLY A 132 -2.59 6.92 -3.96
N GLN A 133 -1.32 7.37 -4.02
CA GLN A 133 -0.98 8.79 -4.16
C GLN A 133 -0.82 9.15 -5.64
N ILE A 134 -1.56 10.17 -6.09
CA ILE A 134 -1.43 10.73 -7.44
C ILE A 134 -0.64 12.04 -7.36
N LEU A 135 0.42 12.17 -8.14
CA LEU A 135 1.22 13.40 -8.26
C LEU A 135 1.38 13.79 -9.72
N LYS A 136 0.94 14.99 -10.09
CA LYS A 136 1.17 15.56 -11.41
C LYS A 136 2.40 16.46 -11.39
N LYS A 137 3.35 16.20 -12.29
CA LYS A 137 4.57 16.99 -12.51
C LYS A 137 4.77 17.16 -14.01
N ASP A 138 4.65 18.40 -14.48
CA ASP A 138 4.70 18.74 -15.91
C ASP A 138 3.68 17.89 -16.72
N ASN A 139 4.15 17.20 -17.76
CA ASN A 139 3.34 16.29 -18.60
C ASN A 139 3.29 14.85 -18.07
N THR A 140 3.70 14.62 -16.81
CA THR A 140 3.76 13.29 -16.21
C THR A 140 2.89 13.21 -14.96
N THR A 141 2.00 12.23 -14.93
CA THR A 141 1.18 11.88 -13.76
C THR A 141 1.73 10.59 -13.16
N PHE A 142 2.24 10.68 -11.94
CA PHE A 142 2.74 9.55 -11.17
C PHE A 142 1.63 8.98 -10.28
N PHE A 143 1.37 7.70 -10.43
CA PHE A 143 0.51 6.89 -9.56
C PHE A 143 1.42 6.07 -8.66
N LEU A 144 1.48 6.42 -7.38
CA LEU A 144 2.47 5.94 -6.43
C LEU A 144 1.79 5.05 -5.38
N ASP A 145 2.08 3.75 -5.41
CA ASP A 145 1.58 2.81 -4.40
C ASP A 145 2.60 1.72 -4.07
N GLY A 146 3.01 1.63 -2.80
CA GLY A 146 3.99 0.64 -2.33
C GLY A 146 3.45 -0.77 -2.13
N ALA A 147 2.46 -1.22 -2.88
CA ALA A 147 1.96 -2.59 -2.91
C ALA A 147 3.08 -3.58 -3.25
N HIS A 148 3.18 -4.65 -2.47
CA HIS A 148 4.26 -5.65 -2.55
C HIS A 148 3.80 -7.07 -2.15
N THR A 149 2.50 -7.31 -2.19
CA THR A 149 1.85 -8.62 -2.03
C THR A 149 0.84 -8.80 -3.17
N PRO A 150 0.46 -10.05 -3.54
CA PRO A 150 -0.52 -10.26 -4.61
C PRO A 150 -1.82 -9.50 -4.36
N LYS A 151 -2.38 -9.62 -3.15
CA LYS A 151 -3.63 -8.93 -2.77
C LYS A 151 -3.51 -7.41 -2.80
N SER A 152 -2.41 -6.84 -2.30
CA SER A 152 -2.22 -5.38 -2.35
C SER A 152 -2.01 -4.88 -3.78
N LEU A 153 -1.34 -5.66 -4.65
CA LEU A 153 -1.15 -5.27 -6.05
C LEU A 153 -2.45 -5.35 -6.85
N GLN A 154 -3.32 -6.32 -6.54
CA GLN A 154 -4.67 -6.34 -7.09
C GLN A 154 -5.41 -5.03 -6.76
N PHE A 155 -5.41 -4.62 -5.49
CA PHE A 155 -6.01 -3.36 -5.09
C PHE A 155 -5.34 -2.13 -5.70
N CYS A 156 -4.01 -2.17 -5.87
CA CYS A 156 -3.26 -1.12 -6.56
C CYS A 156 -3.70 -1.00 -8.02
N ASN A 157 -3.87 -2.13 -8.72
CA ASN A 157 -4.32 -2.15 -10.11
C ASN A 157 -5.76 -1.65 -10.26
N GLU A 158 -6.67 -2.07 -9.37
CA GLU A 158 -8.05 -1.58 -9.31
C GLU A 158 -8.07 -0.05 -9.12
N TRP A 159 -7.34 0.46 -8.13
CA TRP A 159 -7.21 1.90 -7.88
C TRP A 159 -6.60 2.65 -9.07
N TYR A 160 -5.53 2.12 -9.68
CA TYR A 160 -4.91 2.71 -10.86
C TYR A 160 -5.92 2.79 -12.01
N SER A 161 -6.64 1.71 -12.27
CA SER A 161 -7.64 1.63 -13.35
C SER A 161 -8.82 2.58 -13.15
N GLU A 162 -9.26 2.81 -11.91
CA GLU A 162 -10.34 3.75 -11.57
C GLU A 162 -9.92 5.22 -11.76
N ASN A 163 -8.63 5.53 -11.59
CA ASN A 163 -8.10 6.89 -11.64
C ASN A 163 -7.36 7.19 -12.94
N HIS A 164 -7.16 6.18 -13.79
CA HIS A 164 -6.58 6.30 -15.12
C HIS A 164 -7.69 6.69 -16.12
N PRO A 165 -7.46 7.68 -17.00
CA PRO A 165 -8.44 8.06 -18.02
C PRO A 165 -8.70 6.90 -19.00
N THR A 166 -9.93 6.76 -19.46
CA THR A 166 -10.34 5.73 -20.44
C THR A 166 -9.45 5.71 -21.70
N PRO A 167 -9.38 4.56 -22.43
CA PRO A 167 -8.47 4.31 -23.56
C PRO A 167 -8.55 5.26 -24.79
N THR A 168 -9.33 6.33 -24.71
CA THR A 168 -9.54 7.31 -25.78
C THR A 168 -8.53 8.46 -25.79
N SER A 169 -7.57 8.46 -24.85
CA SER A 169 -6.54 9.50 -24.74
C SER A 169 -5.19 9.02 -25.29
N ASP A 170 -4.44 9.90 -25.94
CA ASP A 170 -3.07 9.68 -26.45
C ASP A 170 -2.03 9.62 -25.31
N VAL A 171 -2.41 9.02 -24.18
CA VAL A 171 -1.61 8.92 -22.96
C VAL A 171 -0.67 7.72 -23.09
N PHE A 172 0.63 7.95 -22.83
CA PHE A 172 1.62 6.88 -22.77
C PHE A 172 1.68 6.29 -21.36
N GLN A 173 1.41 5.00 -21.22
CA GLN A 173 1.36 4.32 -19.94
C GLN A 173 2.68 3.60 -19.64
N VAL A 174 3.29 3.92 -18.50
CA VAL A 174 4.56 3.37 -18.04
C VAL A 174 4.35 2.60 -16.74
N LEU A 175 4.84 1.37 -16.69
CA LEU A 175 5.05 0.67 -15.42
C LEU A 175 6.49 0.94 -14.95
N LEU A 176 6.67 1.35 -13.69
CA LEU A 176 7.97 1.34 -13.01
C LEU A 176 7.88 0.41 -11.80
N PHE A 177 8.57 -0.72 -11.85
CA PHE A 177 8.38 -1.81 -10.90
C PHE A 177 9.69 -2.37 -10.33
N THR A 178 9.63 -2.74 -9.05
CA THR A 178 10.70 -3.51 -8.38
C THR A 178 10.10 -4.52 -7.41
N CYS A 179 10.48 -5.79 -7.53
CA CYS A 179 10.26 -6.82 -6.50
C CYS A 179 11.58 -7.08 -5.75
N THR A 180 11.55 -7.07 -4.41
CA THR A 180 12.71 -7.35 -3.54
C THR A 180 12.82 -8.83 -3.17
N SER A 181 13.97 -9.26 -2.63
CA SER A 181 14.38 -10.67 -2.42
C SER A 181 13.42 -11.54 -1.61
N ASP A 182 12.59 -10.95 -0.76
CA ASP A 182 11.66 -11.70 0.08
C ASP A 182 10.42 -12.19 -0.70
N ARG A 183 10.30 -11.81 -1.98
CA ARG A 183 9.15 -12.08 -2.84
C ARG A 183 9.58 -12.53 -4.24
N SER A 184 8.65 -13.18 -4.94
CA SER A 184 8.85 -13.60 -6.31
C SER A 184 8.10 -12.67 -7.27
N PRO A 185 8.75 -12.11 -8.31
CA PRO A 185 8.04 -11.33 -9.32
C PRO A 185 6.93 -12.14 -10.01
N SER A 186 7.09 -13.47 -10.11
CA SER A 186 6.10 -14.37 -10.69
C SER A 186 4.78 -14.46 -9.91
N THR A 187 4.74 -14.03 -8.65
CA THR A 187 3.49 -13.97 -7.87
C THR A 187 2.88 -12.57 -7.87
N LEU A 188 3.65 -11.54 -8.23
CA LEU A 188 3.26 -10.14 -8.15
C LEU A 188 2.84 -9.57 -9.51
N LEU A 189 3.69 -9.72 -10.53
CA LEU A 189 3.46 -9.20 -11.88
C LEU A 189 2.19 -9.71 -12.58
N PRO A 190 1.69 -10.94 -12.32
CA PRO A 190 0.39 -11.37 -12.85
C PRO A 190 -0.79 -10.46 -12.48
N MET A 191 -0.68 -9.67 -11.41
CA MET A 191 -1.75 -8.74 -11.00
C MET A 191 -1.81 -7.46 -11.86
N LEU A 192 -0.77 -7.20 -12.67
CA LEU A 192 -0.58 -5.95 -13.44
C LEU A 192 -0.54 -6.17 -14.96
N LYS A 193 -0.50 -7.42 -15.42
CA LYS A 193 -0.23 -7.76 -16.83
C LYS A 193 -1.29 -7.22 -17.81
N ASP A 194 -2.54 -7.12 -17.37
CA ASP A 194 -3.69 -6.79 -18.22
C ASP A 194 -4.00 -5.27 -18.21
N THR A 195 -3.19 -4.47 -17.51
CA THR A 195 -3.39 -3.02 -17.35
C THR A 195 -3.10 -2.23 -18.63
N GLY A 196 -2.34 -2.81 -19.58
CA GLY A 196 -2.11 -2.20 -20.90
C GLY A 196 -0.98 -1.16 -20.94
N PHE A 197 0.12 -1.38 -20.21
CA PHE A 197 1.30 -0.51 -20.25
C PHE A 197 2.00 -0.52 -21.62
N ASP A 198 2.37 0.65 -22.14
CA ASP A 198 3.14 0.78 -23.38
C ASP A 198 4.61 0.36 -23.23
N ILE A 199 5.16 0.56 -22.04
CA ILE A 199 6.52 0.16 -21.65
C ILE A 199 6.58 -0.22 -20.17
N ALA A 200 7.38 -1.24 -19.84
CA ALA A 200 7.69 -1.59 -18.45
C ALA A 200 9.17 -1.34 -18.13
N LEU A 201 9.40 -0.50 -17.15
CA LEU A 201 10.71 -0.13 -16.62
C LEU A 201 10.93 -0.87 -15.30
N PHE A 202 12.11 -1.47 -15.15
CA PHE A 202 12.52 -2.14 -13.93
C PHE A 202 13.74 -1.41 -13.38
N SER A 203 13.74 -1.09 -12.10
CA SER A 203 14.86 -0.41 -11.46
C SER A 203 15.27 -1.11 -10.17
N THR A 204 16.49 -0.91 -9.73
CA THR A 204 16.89 -1.21 -8.35
C THR A 204 16.26 -0.18 -7.38
N THR A 205 16.47 -0.35 -6.07
CA THR A 205 16.04 0.66 -5.08
C THR A 205 17.10 1.74 -4.81
N ARG A 206 18.19 1.78 -5.58
CA ARG A 206 19.24 2.79 -5.46
C ARG A 206 18.74 4.13 -5.98
N LEU A 207 19.03 5.22 -5.27
CA LEU A 207 18.56 6.54 -5.68
C LEU A 207 19.32 7.10 -6.89
N LYS A 208 20.65 6.97 -6.88
CA LYS A 208 21.58 7.58 -7.85
C LYS A 208 22.64 6.56 -8.29
N PRO A 209 23.35 6.82 -9.41
CA PRO A 209 24.48 6.00 -9.83
C PRO A 209 25.58 5.98 -8.78
N ALA A 210 26.35 4.89 -8.70
CA ALA A 210 27.60 4.89 -7.95
C ALA A 210 28.59 5.90 -8.56
N ILE A 211 29.15 6.77 -7.72
CA ILE A 211 30.28 7.62 -8.11
C ILE A 211 31.55 6.78 -7.93
N ASP A 212 32.24 6.54 -9.05
CA ASP A 212 33.54 5.87 -9.25
C ASP A 212 33.95 4.67 -8.36
N LYS A 213 34.21 3.54 -9.04
CA LYS A 213 34.53 2.20 -8.53
C LYS A 213 35.96 2.04 -7.97
N HIS A 214 36.45 2.99 -7.19
CA HIS A 214 37.69 2.81 -6.46
C HIS A 214 37.49 3.26 -5.02
N LEU A 215 37.07 2.33 -4.17
CA LEU A 215 37.56 2.08 -2.80
C LEU A 215 36.52 1.26 -2.02
N ASP A 216 36.95 0.05 -1.63
CA ASP A 216 36.60 -0.68 -0.41
C ASP A 216 35.11 -1.00 -0.12
N SER A 217 34.65 -2.14 -0.63
CA SER A 217 34.13 -3.26 0.20
C SER A 217 33.48 -4.35 -0.68
N THR A 218 33.97 -5.59 -0.54
CA THR A 218 33.44 -6.77 -1.23
C THR A 218 31.95 -7.02 -0.91
N ASN A 219 31.50 -6.66 0.29
CA ASN A 219 30.11 -6.81 0.74
C ASN A 219 29.14 -5.82 0.07
N LEU A 220 29.54 -4.57 -0.20
CA LEU A 220 28.67 -3.61 -0.91
C LEU A 220 28.51 -4.05 -2.37
N ASN A 221 29.60 -4.45 -3.02
CA ASN A 221 29.58 -4.95 -4.39
C ASN A 221 28.69 -6.20 -4.56
N ALA A 222 28.71 -7.12 -3.59
CA ALA A 222 27.83 -8.30 -3.62
C ALA A 222 26.34 -7.91 -3.56
N SER A 223 25.99 -6.92 -2.74
CA SER A 223 24.62 -6.41 -2.65
C SER A 223 24.18 -5.66 -3.91
N GLU A 224 25.09 -4.94 -4.56
CA GLU A 224 24.80 -4.25 -5.83
C GLU A 224 24.50 -5.23 -6.95
N ILE A 225 25.34 -6.26 -7.11
CA ILE A 225 25.13 -7.33 -8.10
C ILE A 225 23.79 -8.02 -7.84
N GLU A 226 23.48 -8.35 -6.59
CA GLU A 226 22.22 -9.00 -6.23
C GLU A 226 21.00 -8.14 -6.58
N GLN A 227 21.07 -6.82 -6.39
CA GLN A 227 19.99 -5.90 -6.79
C GLN A 227 19.83 -5.83 -8.32
N GLN A 228 20.94 -5.85 -9.05
CA GLN A 228 20.94 -5.86 -10.52
C GLN A 228 20.35 -7.16 -11.08
N GLU A 229 20.76 -8.32 -10.55
CA GLU A 229 20.22 -9.61 -10.92
C GLU A 229 18.70 -9.69 -10.68
N LYS A 230 18.21 -9.12 -9.58
CA LYS A 230 16.77 -9.01 -9.31
C LYS A 230 16.05 -8.09 -10.29
N CYS A 231 16.65 -6.97 -10.64
CA CYS A 231 16.09 -6.06 -11.63
C CYS A 231 15.91 -6.79 -12.98
N VAL A 232 16.92 -7.54 -13.41
CA VAL A 232 16.85 -8.37 -14.62
C VAL A 232 15.83 -9.51 -14.47
N ALA A 233 15.74 -10.15 -13.30
CA ALA A 233 14.75 -11.20 -13.05
C ALA A 233 13.32 -10.66 -13.12
N ASN A 234 13.06 -9.43 -12.63
CA ASN A 234 11.77 -8.77 -12.74
C ASN A 234 11.41 -8.53 -14.22
N GLN A 235 12.35 -8.00 -15.01
CA GLN A 235 12.16 -7.78 -16.44
C GLN A 235 11.89 -9.09 -17.19
N LYS A 236 12.69 -10.12 -16.93
CA LYS A 236 12.53 -11.44 -17.55
C LYS A 236 11.14 -12.02 -17.25
N CYS A 237 10.72 -11.98 -15.99
CA CYS A 237 9.40 -12.45 -15.58
C CYS A 237 8.27 -11.69 -16.30
N TRP A 238 8.42 -10.38 -16.51
CA TRP A 238 7.43 -9.60 -17.26
C TRP A 238 7.37 -9.99 -18.74
N LYS A 239 8.53 -10.15 -19.39
CA LYS A 239 8.62 -10.60 -20.78
C LYS A 239 7.97 -11.97 -20.97
N ASP A 240 8.31 -12.92 -20.10
CA ASP A 240 7.78 -14.28 -20.15
C ASP A 240 6.24 -14.30 -19.95
N LEU A 241 5.72 -13.37 -19.14
CA LEU A 241 4.30 -13.28 -18.81
C LEU A 241 3.45 -12.58 -19.88
N THR A 242 3.99 -11.54 -20.53
CA THR A 242 3.24 -10.63 -21.40
C THR A 242 3.59 -10.75 -22.88
N GLY A 243 4.77 -11.32 -23.20
CA GLY A 243 5.34 -11.26 -24.56
C GLY A 243 5.72 -9.85 -25.00
N GLN A 244 5.71 -8.85 -24.11
CA GLN A 244 6.02 -7.46 -24.44
C GLN A 244 7.53 -7.25 -24.59
N ASP A 245 7.96 -6.78 -25.76
CA ASP A 245 9.39 -6.49 -26.02
C ASP A 245 9.86 -5.16 -25.42
N LYS A 246 8.95 -4.18 -25.30
CA LYS A 246 9.24 -2.83 -24.78
C LYS A 246 9.43 -2.86 -23.27
N THR A 247 10.63 -3.23 -22.85
CA THR A 247 11.04 -3.23 -21.44
C THR A 247 12.48 -2.75 -21.28
N GLU A 248 12.77 -2.05 -20.20
CA GLU A 248 14.11 -1.50 -19.92
C GLU A 248 14.48 -1.71 -18.44
N THR A 249 15.77 -1.85 -18.15
CA THR A 249 16.30 -2.02 -16.78
C THR A 249 17.24 -0.89 -16.42
N PHE A 250 17.19 -0.44 -15.16
CA PHE A 250 17.99 0.67 -14.65
C PHE A 250 18.70 0.31 -13.36
N ASP A 251 19.95 0.76 -13.24
CA ASP A 251 20.76 0.53 -12.05
C ASP A 251 20.33 1.40 -10.88
N CYS A 252 19.63 2.50 -11.13
CA CYS A 252 19.09 3.36 -10.10
C CYS A 252 17.80 4.07 -10.54
N ILE A 253 17.12 4.67 -9.56
CA ILE A 253 15.84 5.34 -9.73
C ILE A 253 16.00 6.64 -10.54
N SER A 254 17.09 7.40 -10.36
CA SER A 254 17.29 8.62 -11.14
C SER A 254 17.35 8.35 -12.64
N ASP A 255 18.03 7.28 -13.06
CA ASP A 255 18.17 6.94 -14.48
C ASP A 255 16.82 6.50 -15.09
N ALA A 256 16.02 5.74 -14.34
CA ALA A 256 14.66 5.38 -14.73
C ALA A 256 13.76 6.63 -14.88
N LEU A 257 13.92 7.61 -13.97
CA LEU A 257 13.20 8.88 -14.05
C LEU A 257 13.67 9.76 -15.21
N ASP A 258 14.97 9.74 -15.55
CA ASP A 258 15.49 10.41 -16.74
C ASP A 258 14.89 9.81 -18.01
N ARG A 259 14.78 8.48 -18.08
CA ARG A 259 14.08 7.81 -19.18
C ARG A 259 12.61 8.24 -19.30
N ILE A 260 11.89 8.32 -18.18
CA ILE A 260 10.50 8.80 -18.16
C ILE A 260 10.41 10.25 -18.68
N ARG A 261 11.35 11.12 -18.27
CA ARG A 261 11.43 12.51 -18.78
C ARG A 261 11.71 12.56 -20.27
N GLU A 262 12.53 11.65 -20.80
CA GLU A 262 12.78 11.56 -22.24
C GLU A 262 11.53 11.18 -23.02
N LEU A 263 10.77 10.21 -22.52
CA LEU A 263 9.51 9.79 -23.12
C LEU A 263 8.51 10.96 -23.20
N SER A 264 8.54 11.91 -22.25
CA SER A 264 7.59 13.04 -22.20
C SER A 264 7.99 14.26 -23.06
N LYS A 265 9.18 14.26 -23.69
CA LYS A 265 9.73 15.42 -24.44
C LYS A 265 8.89 15.87 -25.64
N ASN A 266 7.95 15.06 -26.14
CA ASN A 266 7.10 15.38 -27.30
C ASN A 266 5.69 15.87 -26.91
N ASN A 267 5.52 16.49 -25.74
CA ASN A 267 4.21 16.88 -25.18
C ASN A 267 3.20 15.73 -25.07
N LYS A 268 3.71 14.49 -25.04
CA LYS A 268 2.89 13.32 -24.78
C LYS A 268 2.57 13.28 -23.30
N GLU A 269 1.29 13.20 -22.96
CA GLU A 269 0.90 12.96 -21.57
C GLU A 269 1.36 11.56 -21.16
N ILE A 270 2.04 11.45 -20.03
CA ILE A 270 2.57 10.18 -19.52
C ILE A 270 1.95 9.85 -18.18
N HIS A 271 1.46 8.64 -18.03
CA HIS A 271 0.98 8.11 -16.76
C HIS A 271 1.96 7.01 -16.33
N VAL A 272 2.49 7.14 -15.11
CA VAL A 272 3.50 6.22 -14.57
C VAL A 272 2.95 5.55 -13.33
N LEU A 273 2.70 4.25 -13.38
CA LEU A 273 2.44 3.46 -12.17
C LEU A 273 3.78 3.05 -11.55
N VAL A 274 4.04 3.51 -10.33
CA VAL A 274 5.22 3.13 -9.54
C VAL A 274 4.76 2.22 -8.40
N THR A 275 5.18 0.95 -8.44
CA THR A 275 4.72 -0.05 -7.46
C THR A 275 5.70 -1.23 -7.29
N GLY A 276 5.32 -2.23 -6.50
CA GLY A 276 6.12 -3.43 -6.21
C GLY A 276 7.02 -3.31 -4.97
N SER A 277 7.40 -2.09 -4.58
CA SER A 277 8.25 -1.85 -3.41
C SER A 277 8.02 -0.47 -2.80
N LEU A 278 7.88 -0.44 -1.47
CA LEU A 278 7.88 0.81 -0.70
C LEU A 278 9.18 1.61 -0.87
N HIS A 279 10.33 0.93 -1.03
CA HIS A 279 11.62 1.59 -1.20
C HIS A 279 11.73 2.26 -2.58
N LEU A 280 11.20 1.62 -3.62
CA LEU A 280 11.10 2.22 -4.95
C LEU A 280 10.23 3.48 -4.90
N VAL A 281 9.02 3.36 -4.34
CA VAL A 281 8.07 4.48 -4.25
C VAL A 281 8.63 5.64 -3.43
N GLY A 282 9.23 5.36 -2.27
CA GLY A 282 9.91 6.37 -1.46
C GLY A 282 11.08 7.03 -2.19
N GLY A 283 11.84 6.25 -2.97
CA GLY A 283 12.93 6.79 -3.78
C GLY A 283 12.44 7.70 -4.90
N VAL A 284 11.39 7.31 -5.63
CA VAL A 284 10.76 8.17 -6.64
C VAL A 284 10.22 9.45 -6.01
N LEU A 285 9.52 9.35 -4.88
CA LEU A 285 9.00 10.50 -4.13
C LEU A 285 10.10 11.52 -3.80
N SER A 286 11.28 11.06 -3.37
CA SER A 286 12.40 11.95 -3.06
C SER A 286 12.89 12.80 -4.24
N PHE A 287 12.59 12.40 -5.49
CA PHE A 287 12.90 13.17 -6.70
C PHE A 287 11.72 13.98 -7.23
N VAL A 288 10.50 13.46 -7.12
CA VAL A 288 9.32 14.11 -7.72
C VAL A 288 8.65 15.11 -6.78
N ASP A 289 8.72 14.88 -5.47
CA ASP A 289 8.12 15.66 -4.39
C ASP A 289 9.10 15.83 -3.20
N PRO A 290 10.25 16.52 -3.38
CA PRO A 290 11.33 16.58 -2.39
C PRO A 290 10.99 17.42 -1.14
N SER A 291 9.92 18.22 -1.19
CA SER A 291 9.47 19.10 -0.10
C SER A 291 8.41 18.47 0.80
N ALA A 292 8.04 17.23 0.55
CA ALA A 292 6.92 16.54 1.20
C ALA A 292 7.29 15.70 2.42
#